data_AF-A0A7S2N363-F1
#
_entry.id   AF-A0A7S2N363-F1
#
_cell.length_a   1.000
_cell.length_b   1.000
_cell.length_c   1.000
_cell.angle_alpha   90.00
_cell.angle_beta   90.00
_cell.angle_gamma   90.00
#
_symmetry.space_group_name_H-M   'P 1'
#
loop_
_entity.id
_entity.type
_entity.pdbx_description
1 polymer ?
#
loop_
_entity_poly.entity_id
_entity_poly.type
_entity_poly.pdbx_seq_one_letter_code
_entity_poly.pdbx_strand_id
1 'polypeptide(L)'
;QSAQATPAAARAAPLAAGAPPSVVPASSSASRAEQSWTHVTGAFQALAPWHSQEAGALCVQQGATLWVISTDESGEWAYARLMQSRVPTSSQTTSGDAPPPAWVPRAVLQRAIYPACSVFDAQGQAQGLSLSLGDFVHVYHREASGWTYGARLERRPQDAGASESSSQEQRQRTEEVGWFPEACIMEPLPVA
;
A
#
# COMPACT_ATOMS: atom_id res chain seq x y z
N GLN A 1 40.78 5.07 -57.04
CA GLN A 1 41.52 6.00 -56.16
C GLN A 1 40.52 6.60 -55.19
N SER A 2 40.80 6.48 -53.89
CA SER A 2 40.30 7.34 -52.80
C SER A 2 38.80 7.28 -52.45
N ALA A 3 38.32 7.26 -51.21
CA ALA A 3 38.93 7.13 -49.88
C ALA A 3 37.82 6.80 -48.84
N GLN A 4 38.27 6.34 -47.67
CA GLN A 4 37.55 5.98 -46.43
C GLN A 4 36.56 7.01 -45.86
N ALA A 5 35.57 6.54 -45.06
CA ALA A 5 35.52 6.77 -43.60
C ALA A 5 34.25 6.18 -42.93
N THR A 6 34.43 5.16 -42.08
CA THR A 6 33.71 4.97 -40.79
C THR A 6 34.40 5.86 -39.72
N PRO A 7 33.89 6.10 -38.47
CA PRO A 7 32.93 5.33 -37.65
C PRO A 7 31.97 6.20 -36.77
N ALA A 8 31.11 5.58 -35.94
CA ALA A 8 30.82 6.07 -34.58
C ALA A 8 30.06 5.03 -33.74
N ALA A 9 30.70 4.61 -32.65
CA ALA A 9 30.15 3.73 -31.62
C ALA A 9 29.28 4.53 -30.64
N ALA A 10 28.08 4.02 -30.34
CA ALA A 10 27.24 4.54 -29.26
C ALA A 10 27.67 3.93 -27.92
N ARG A 11 28.20 4.76 -27.01
CA ARG A 11 28.53 4.41 -25.62
C ARG A 11 27.24 4.20 -24.83
N ALA A 12 27.14 3.06 -24.15
CA ALA A 12 26.21 2.85 -23.04
C ALA A 12 26.61 3.75 -21.86
N ALA A 13 25.62 4.44 -21.27
CA ALA A 13 25.79 5.21 -20.04
C ALA A 13 25.50 4.32 -18.81
N PRO A 14 26.26 4.45 -17.71
CA PRO A 14 26.06 3.66 -16.49
C PRO A 14 24.87 4.17 -15.66
N LEU A 15 24.17 3.21 -15.05
CA LEU A 15 23.14 3.39 -14.03
C LEU A 15 23.72 4.11 -12.80
N ALA A 16 23.28 5.34 -12.55
CA ALA A 16 23.47 5.99 -11.27
C ALA A 16 22.37 5.53 -10.32
N ALA A 17 22.71 4.64 -9.39
CA ALA A 17 21.91 4.34 -8.21
C ALA A 17 21.94 5.56 -7.28
N GLY A 18 20.99 6.47 -7.45
CA GLY A 18 20.76 7.57 -6.51
C GLY A 18 20.11 7.03 -5.25
N ALA A 19 20.79 7.18 -4.11
CA ALA A 19 20.18 6.96 -2.79
C ALA A 19 19.00 7.95 -2.61
N PRO A 20 17.83 7.50 -2.11
CA PRO A 20 16.69 8.37 -1.91
C PRO A 20 16.96 9.41 -0.79
N PRO A 21 16.39 10.62 -0.88
CA PRO A 21 16.53 11.64 0.16
C PRO A 21 15.87 11.21 1.48
N SER A 22 16.67 11.08 2.55
CA SER A 22 16.23 10.68 3.91
C SER A 22 15.52 11.79 4.70
N VAL A 23 14.70 12.62 4.06
CA VAL A 23 13.90 13.61 4.80
C VAL A 23 12.50 13.02 4.99
N VAL A 24 12.22 12.55 6.20
CA VAL A 24 10.88 12.08 6.60
C VAL A 24 9.93 13.28 6.64
N PRO A 25 8.68 13.14 6.15
CA PRO A 25 7.70 14.22 6.24
C PRO A 25 7.40 14.59 7.71
N ALA A 26 7.48 15.88 8.02
CA ALA A 26 7.13 16.40 9.34
C ALA A 26 5.60 16.42 9.49
N SER A 27 5.05 15.38 10.11
CA SER A 27 3.61 15.34 10.42
C SER A 27 3.38 15.81 11.86
N SER A 28 2.45 16.75 12.01
CA SER A 28 1.98 17.30 13.28
C SER A 28 1.62 16.17 14.27
N SER A 29 1.92 16.39 15.55
CA SER A 29 1.66 15.46 16.66
C SER A 29 0.27 14.80 16.58
N ALA A 30 0.27 13.46 16.43
CA ALA A 30 -0.92 12.68 16.14
C ALA A 30 -1.95 12.77 17.27
N SER A 31 -3.10 13.38 16.99
CA SER A 31 -4.22 13.48 17.93
C SER A 31 -5.11 12.22 17.84
N ARG A 32 -5.89 11.92 18.89
CA ARG A 32 -6.78 10.73 18.92
C ARG A 32 -7.78 10.67 17.74
N ALA A 33 -8.07 11.80 17.10
CA ALA A 33 -8.89 11.89 15.90
C ALA A 33 -8.20 11.34 14.63
N GLU A 34 -6.86 11.33 14.56
CA GLU A 34 -6.13 10.73 13.44
C GLU A 34 -6.28 9.20 13.39
N GLN A 35 -6.43 8.55 14.55
CA GLN A 35 -6.58 7.08 14.63
C GLN A 35 -7.88 6.58 13.98
N SER A 36 -8.94 7.39 13.90
CA SER A 36 -10.17 6.98 13.22
C SER A 36 -10.05 7.00 11.70
N TRP A 37 -9.26 7.93 11.14
CA TRP A 37 -9.12 8.09 9.69
C TRP A 37 -8.22 7.02 9.07
N THR A 38 -7.16 6.60 9.76
CA THR A 38 -6.24 5.55 9.29
C THR A 38 -6.96 4.23 9.05
N HIS A 39 -8.05 3.96 9.78
CA HIS A 39 -8.86 2.75 9.58
C HIS A 39 -9.77 2.81 8.35
N VAL A 40 -10.06 4.00 7.83
CA VAL A 40 -10.98 4.20 6.70
C VAL A 40 -10.26 4.22 5.36
N THR A 41 -9.08 4.85 5.29
CA THR A 41 -8.38 5.08 4.02
C THR A 41 -7.15 4.21 3.80
N GLY A 42 -6.66 4.23 2.57
CA GLY A 42 -5.44 3.55 2.16
C GLY A 42 -5.70 2.43 1.17
N ALA A 43 -4.83 1.43 1.20
CA ALA A 43 -4.88 0.33 0.25
C ALA A 43 -5.81 -0.81 0.70
N PHE A 44 -6.70 -1.21 -0.20
CA PHE A 44 -7.66 -2.29 -0.01
C PHE A 44 -7.61 -3.26 -1.19
N GLN A 45 -8.06 -4.49 -0.97
CA GLN A 45 -8.26 -5.50 -1.99
C GLN A 45 -9.70 -5.96 -2.03
N ALA A 46 -10.22 -6.19 -3.23
CA ALA A 46 -11.54 -6.75 -3.42
C ALA A 46 -11.55 -8.24 -3.06
N LEU A 47 -12.40 -8.63 -2.10
CA LEU A 47 -12.60 -10.00 -1.65
C LEU A 47 -13.38 -10.87 -2.63
N ALA A 48 -14.25 -10.25 -3.41
CA ALA A 48 -15.13 -10.89 -4.37
C ALA A 48 -15.29 -9.96 -5.58
N PRO A 49 -15.64 -10.50 -6.77
CA PRO A 49 -16.02 -9.64 -7.88
C PRO A 49 -17.29 -8.85 -7.54
N TRP A 50 -17.32 -7.58 -7.94
CA TRP A 50 -18.49 -6.73 -7.81
C TRP A 50 -18.72 -5.97 -9.12
N HIS A 51 -19.96 -6.04 -9.60
CA HIS A 51 -20.39 -5.36 -10.81
C HIS A 51 -21.64 -4.55 -10.49
N SER A 52 -21.64 -3.28 -10.88
CA SER A 52 -22.79 -2.40 -10.74
C SER A 52 -23.19 -1.84 -12.09
N GLN A 53 -24.50 -1.67 -12.29
CA GLN A 53 -25.09 -1.01 -13.45
C GLN A 53 -25.33 0.49 -13.19
N GLU A 54 -25.11 0.96 -11.96
CA GLU A 54 -25.38 2.32 -11.54
C GLU A 54 -24.24 3.26 -11.92
N ALA A 55 -24.61 4.46 -12.40
CA ALA A 55 -23.64 5.51 -12.66
C ALA A 55 -22.96 5.94 -11.35
N GLY A 56 -21.62 5.99 -11.37
CA GLY A 56 -20.83 6.35 -10.19
C GLY A 56 -20.45 5.19 -9.27
N ALA A 57 -20.81 3.94 -9.62
CA ALA A 57 -20.33 2.75 -8.94
C ALA A 57 -19.12 2.14 -9.67
N LEU A 58 -18.14 1.68 -8.90
CA LEU A 58 -16.91 1.07 -9.41
C LEU A 58 -17.08 -0.44 -9.56
N CYS A 59 -16.87 -0.95 -10.77
CA CYS A 59 -16.78 -2.39 -11.01
C CYS A 59 -15.39 -2.88 -10.64
N VAL A 60 -15.30 -3.96 -9.85
CA VAL A 60 -14.03 -4.53 -9.39
C VAL A 60 -14.01 -6.05 -9.57
N GLN A 61 -12.83 -6.57 -9.87
CA GLN A 61 -12.56 -8.01 -9.89
C GLN A 61 -11.99 -8.45 -8.54
N GLN A 62 -12.19 -9.72 -8.16
CA GLN A 62 -11.54 -10.28 -6.98
C GLN A 62 -10.02 -10.12 -7.07
N GLY A 63 -9.40 -9.74 -5.95
CA GLY A 63 -7.97 -9.49 -5.84
C GLY A 63 -7.50 -8.15 -6.42
N ALA A 64 -8.38 -7.35 -7.03
CA ALA A 64 -8.03 -6.00 -7.47
C ALA A 64 -7.61 -5.12 -6.28
N THR A 65 -6.56 -4.32 -6.46
CA THR A 65 -6.10 -3.37 -5.43
C THR A 65 -6.72 -1.99 -5.69
N LEU A 66 -7.36 -1.46 -4.65
CA LEU A 66 -8.02 -0.17 -4.63
C LEU A 66 -7.38 0.75 -3.61
N TRP A 67 -7.45 2.05 -3.89
CA TRP A 67 -7.15 3.09 -2.92
C TRP A 67 -8.45 3.71 -2.43
N VAL A 68 -8.83 3.43 -1.18
CA VAL A 68 -10.01 4.01 -0.54
C VAL A 68 -9.67 5.42 -0.06
N ILE A 69 -10.45 6.38 -0.54
CA ILE A 69 -10.28 7.82 -0.29
C ILE A 69 -11.18 8.26 0.86
N SER A 70 -12.39 7.71 0.96
CA SER A 70 -13.33 7.99 2.05
C SER A 70 -14.40 6.91 2.11
N THR A 71 -15.22 6.94 3.17
CA THR A 71 -16.47 6.20 3.23
C THR A 71 -17.65 7.17 3.28
N ASP A 72 -18.84 6.68 2.99
CA ASP A 72 -20.07 7.40 3.25
C ASP A 72 -20.37 7.48 4.76
N GLU A 73 -21.50 8.12 5.08
CA GLU A 73 -21.96 8.32 6.46
C GLU A 73 -22.28 7.00 7.17
N SER A 74 -22.76 6.00 6.43
CA SER A 74 -23.09 4.68 6.97
C SER A 74 -21.85 3.80 7.17
N GLY A 75 -20.77 4.06 6.43
CA GLY A 75 -19.58 3.22 6.38
C GLY A 75 -19.73 2.00 5.47
N GLU A 76 -20.89 1.79 4.86
CA GLU A 76 -21.19 0.65 3.98
C GLU A 76 -20.63 0.85 2.57
N TRP A 77 -20.35 2.09 2.18
CA TRP A 77 -19.79 2.40 0.86
C TRP A 77 -18.44 3.08 1.00
N ALA A 78 -17.49 2.64 0.16
CA ALA A 78 -16.17 3.23 0.04
C ALA A 78 -16.05 3.96 -1.29
N TYR A 79 -15.61 5.23 -1.24
CA TYR A 79 -15.24 5.96 -2.44
C TYR A 79 -13.77 5.67 -2.73
N ALA A 80 -13.51 5.00 -3.86
CA ALA A 80 -12.20 4.42 -4.13
C ALA A 80 -11.78 4.58 -5.59
N ARG A 81 -10.48 4.51 -5.83
CA ARG A 81 -9.89 4.41 -7.18
C ARG A 81 -9.20 3.07 -7.36
N LEU A 82 -9.30 2.51 -8.56
CA LEU A 82 -8.58 1.28 -8.93
C LEU A 82 -7.09 1.62 -9.15
N MET A 83 -6.18 0.96 -8.45
CA MET A 83 -4.73 1.24 -8.58
C MET A 83 -4.05 0.33 -9.60
N GLN A 84 -4.42 -0.95 -9.60
CA GLN A 84 -3.88 -1.92 -10.55
C GLN A 84 -4.89 -3.05 -10.73
N SER A 85 -5.33 -3.26 -11.97
CA SER A 85 -5.96 -4.52 -12.37
C SER A 85 -4.85 -5.46 -12.81
N ARG A 86 -4.62 -6.55 -12.08
CA ARG A 86 -3.70 -7.61 -12.53
C ARG A 86 -4.21 -8.34 -13.77
N VAL A 87 -5.50 -8.21 -14.06
CA VAL A 87 -6.10 -8.80 -15.25
C VAL A 87 -6.05 -7.74 -16.36
N PRO A 88 -5.29 -7.96 -17.44
CA PRO A 88 -5.42 -7.15 -18.65
C PRO A 88 -6.82 -7.37 -19.21
N THR A 89 -7.76 -6.50 -18.85
CA THR A 89 -9.06 -6.45 -19.53
C THR A 89 -8.83 -5.92 -20.92
N SER A 90 -9.00 -6.79 -21.93
CA SER A 90 -8.84 -6.53 -23.37
C SER A 90 -9.73 -5.40 -23.94
N SER A 91 -10.46 -4.70 -23.07
CA SER A 91 -11.47 -3.69 -23.39
C SER A 91 -11.10 -2.30 -22.88
N GLN A 92 -9.95 -2.13 -22.20
CA GLN A 92 -9.57 -0.83 -21.65
C GLN A 92 -9.08 0.08 -22.78
N THR A 93 -9.92 1.04 -23.15
CA THR A 93 -9.65 2.04 -24.19
C THR A 93 -8.35 2.78 -23.88
N THR A 94 -7.46 2.84 -24.86
CA THR A 94 -6.09 3.38 -24.84
C THR A 94 -5.96 4.88 -24.51
N SER A 95 -7.02 5.54 -24.06
CA SER A 95 -6.90 6.83 -23.39
C SER A 95 -6.28 6.56 -22.03
N GLY A 96 -4.98 6.83 -21.86
CA GLY A 96 -4.19 6.58 -20.64
C GLY A 96 -4.62 7.35 -19.39
N ASP A 97 -5.91 7.66 -19.27
CA ASP A 97 -6.54 8.24 -18.10
C ASP A 97 -7.07 7.10 -17.23
N ALA A 98 -6.68 7.09 -15.97
CA ALA A 98 -7.19 6.12 -15.01
C ALA A 98 -8.70 6.36 -14.83
N PRO A 99 -9.52 5.30 -14.61
CA PRO A 99 -10.94 5.49 -14.36
C PRO A 99 -11.12 6.43 -13.15
N PRO A 100 -12.09 7.36 -13.20
CA PRO A 100 -12.34 8.26 -12.08
C PRO A 100 -12.70 7.45 -10.83
N PRO A 101 -12.39 7.96 -9.63
CA PRO A 101 -12.84 7.32 -8.39
C PRO A 101 -14.36 7.18 -8.37
N ALA A 102 -14.84 6.09 -7.77
CA ALA A 102 -16.26 5.74 -7.74
C ALA A 102 -16.59 4.90 -6.49
N TRP A 103 -17.87 4.70 -6.23
CA TRP A 103 -18.36 4.00 -5.04
C TRP A 103 -18.31 2.48 -5.19
N VAL A 104 -17.85 1.78 -4.15
CA VAL A 104 -17.84 0.31 -4.06
C VAL A 104 -18.31 -0.12 -2.67
N PRO A 105 -19.07 -1.23 -2.54
CA PRO A 105 -19.48 -1.71 -1.22
C PRO A 105 -18.27 -2.03 -0.35
N ARG A 106 -18.25 -1.50 0.88
CA ARG A 106 -17.17 -1.73 1.83
C ARG A 106 -17.07 -3.21 2.23
N ALA A 107 -18.20 -3.92 2.22
CA ALA A 107 -18.30 -5.35 2.51
C ALA A 107 -17.54 -6.25 1.52
N VAL A 108 -17.28 -5.78 0.29
CA VAL A 108 -16.47 -6.53 -0.68
C VAL A 108 -14.98 -6.20 -0.59
N LEU A 109 -14.56 -5.37 0.37
CA LEU A 109 -13.18 -4.92 0.51
C LEU A 109 -12.55 -5.45 1.80
N GLN A 110 -11.28 -5.83 1.71
CA GLN A 110 -10.41 -6.02 2.88
C GLN A 110 -9.18 -5.11 2.79
N ARG A 111 -8.61 -4.75 3.93
CA ARG A 111 -7.38 -3.96 3.92
C ARG A 111 -6.25 -4.80 3.32
N ALA A 112 -5.49 -4.22 2.41
CA ALA A 112 -4.42 -4.92 1.71
C ALA A 112 -3.22 -5.12 2.63
N ILE A 113 -2.62 -6.31 2.58
CA ILE A 113 -1.49 -6.69 3.41
C ILE A 113 -0.22 -6.72 2.56
N TYR A 114 0.76 -5.91 2.94
CA TYR A 114 2.02 -5.74 2.23
C TYR A 114 3.16 -6.44 2.97
N PRO A 115 3.86 -7.40 2.37
CA PRO A 115 5.04 -7.99 2.98
C PRO A 115 6.24 -7.04 2.88
N ALA A 116 6.98 -6.89 3.98
CA ALA A 116 8.23 -6.17 4.00
C ALA A 116 9.35 -7.00 3.32
N CYS A 117 10.02 -6.40 2.33
CA CYS A 117 11.09 -7.02 1.55
C CYS A 117 12.47 -6.43 1.79
N SER A 118 12.58 -5.35 2.57
CA SER A 118 13.86 -4.87 3.08
C SER A 118 13.74 -4.39 4.52
N VAL A 119 14.88 -4.36 5.20
CA VAL A 119 14.98 -3.86 6.57
C VAL A 119 15.04 -2.35 6.54
N PHE A 120 14.28 -1.70 7.41
CA PHE A 120 14.35 -0.26 7.65
C PHE A 120 14.44 -0.03 9.15
N ASP A 121 15.47 0.70 9.58
CA ASP A 121 15.63 1.09 10.97
C ASP A 121 15.28 2.56 11.13
N ALA A 122 14.21 2.82 11.88
CA ALA A 122 13.74 4.14 12.20
C ALA A 122 14.51 4.81 13.36
N GLN A 123 15.62 4.23 13.85
CA GLN A 123 16.38 4.82 14.95
C GLN A 123 16.74 6.30 14.68
N GLY A 124 16.28 7.18 15.57
CA GLY A 124 16.46 8.64 15.45
C GLY A 124 15.41 9.35 14.60
N GLN A 125 14.42 8.65 14.05
CA GLN A 125 13.27 9.21 13.35
C GLN A 125 12.06 9.27 14.29
N ALA A 126 11.53 10.47 14.54
CA ALA A 126 10.46 10.67 15.53
C ALA A 126 9.14 9.94 15.19
N GLN A 127 8.93 9.58 13.93
CA GLN A 127 7.72 8.91 13.44
C GLN A 127 8.03 7.76 12.47
N GLY A 128 9.26 7.25 12.48
CA GLY A 128 9.61 6.14 11.60
C GLY A 128 9.06 4.82 12.14
N LEU A 129 8.60 3.95 11.24
CA LEU A 129 8.20 2.58 11.57
C LEU A 129 9.32 1.62 11.17
N SER A 130 10.07 1.07 12.13
CA SER A 130 11.10 0.07 11.82
C SER A 130 10.47 -1.18 11.24
N LEU A 131 11.00 -1.66 10.12
CA LEU A 131 10.55 -2.87 9.43
C LEU A 131 11.66 -3.92 9.38
N SER A 132 11.29 -5.17 9.64
CA SER A 132 12.14 -6.35 9.45
C SER A 132 11.64 -7.21 8.29
N LEU A 133 12.51 -8.08 7.76
CA LEU A 133 12.11 -9.04 6.74
C LEU A 133 11.01 -9.98 7.24
N GLY A 134 9.95 -10.11 6.45
CA GLY A 134 8.78 -10.91 6.79
C GLY A 134 7.83 -10.25 7.79
N ASP A 135 8.02 -8.96 8.10
CA ASP A 135 6.93 -8.16 8.68
C ASP A 135 5.83 -7.98 7.63
N PHE A 136 4.60 -7.78 8.11
CA PHE A 136 3.47 -7.43 7.26
C PHE A 136 2.98 -6.05 7.66
N VAL A 137 2.59 -5.23 6.69
CA VAL A 137 2.09 -3.88 6.96
C VAL A 137 0.79 -3.58 6.24
N HIS A 138 -0.02 -2.73 6.87
CA HIS A 138 -1.10 -2.01 6.22
C HIS A 138 -0.56 -0.67 5.70
N VAL A 139 -1.05 -0.23 4.54
CA VAL A 139 -0.73 1.08 3.98
C VAL A 139 -1.92 2.02 4.13
N TYR A 140 -1.70 3.17 4.78
CA TYR A 140 -2.70 4.22 4.98
C TYR A 140 -2.49 5.41 4.05
N HIS A 141 -1.23 5.78 3.80
CA HIS A 141 -0.86 6.91 2.95
C HIS A 141 0.41 6.61 2.15
N ARG A 142 0.50 7.18 0.94
CA ARG A 142 1.69 7.16 0.10
C ARG A 142 1.97 8.57 -0.41
N GLU A 143 3.21 9.01 -0.27
CA GLU A 143 3.70 10.27 -0.82
C GLU A 143 4.41 10.06 -2.16
N ALA A 144 4.40 11.08 -3.02
CA ALA A 144 5.15 11.07 -4.27
C ALA A 144 6.69 11.03 -4.05
N SER A 145 7.15 11.34 -2.84
CA SER A 145 8.54 11.24 -2.39
C SER A 145 9.03 9.79 -2.23
N GLY A 146 8.12 8.81 -2.30
CA GLY A 146 8.42 7.40 -2.04
C GLY A 146 8.33 7.03 -0.55
N TRP A 147 7.76 7.88 0.29
CA TRP A 147 7.45 7.54 1.68
C TRP A 147 6.04 6.97 1.83
N THR A 148 5.91 5.97 2.69
CA THR A 148 4.64 5.31 3.00
C THR A 148 4.36 5.42 4.49
N TYR A 149 3.15 5.83 4.85
CA TYR A 149 2.65 5.77 6.22
C TYR A 149 1.77 4.54 6.36
N GLY A 150 2.02 3.76 7.39
CA GLY A 150 1.32 2.50 7.60
C GLY A 150 1.42 1.99 9.02
N ALA A 151 0.92 0.78 9.18
CA ALA A 151 0.94 0.06 10.44
C ALA A 151 1.56 -1.32 10.26
N ARG A 152 2.39 -1.72 11.21
CA ARG A 152 2.91 -3.09 11.27
C ARG A 152 1.84 -4.03 11.84
N LEU A 153 1.49 -5.06 11.09
CA LEU A 153 0.67 -6.15 11.58
C LEU A 153 1.51 -7.02 12.49
N GLU A 154 0.95 -7.36 13.63
CA GLU A 154 1.62 -8.25 14.54
C GLU A 154 1.67 -9.67 13.97
N ARG A 155 2.88 -10.24 13.96
CA ARG A 155 3.06 -11.66 13.64
C ARG A 155 2.40 -12.45 14.76
N ARG A 156 1.27 -13.12 14.47
CA ARG A 156 0.75 -14.14 15.41
C ARG A 156 1.89 -15.10 15.69
N PRO A 157 2.31 -15.31 16.95
CA PRO A 157 3.27 -16.34 17.27
C PRO A 157 2.63 -17.68 16.90
N GLN A 158 2.90 -18.11 15.68
CA GLN A 158 2.52 -19.40 15.15
C GLN A 158 3.39 -20.40 15.90
N ASP A 159 2.79 -21.12 16.83
CA ASP A 159 3.38 -22.30 17.49
C ASP A 159 4.48 -22.04 18.54
N ALA A 160 4.27 -21.11 19.47
CA ALA A 160 4.87 -21.22 20.79
C ALA A 160 3.89 -22.00 21.69
N GLY A 161 4.12 -23.31 21.82
CA GLY A 161 3.20 -24.26 22.48
C GLY A 161 2.66 -23.80 23.84
N ALA A 162 1.35 -23.95 23.98
CA ALA A 162 0.57 -24.08 25.21
C ALA A 162 1.29 -23.67 26.52
N SER A 163 1.19 -22.39 26.88
CA SER A 163 1.15 -21.99 28.28
C SER A 163 -0.14 -21.23 28.51
N GLU A 164 -1.19 -22.00 28.80
CA GLU A 164 -2.53 -21.55 29.13
C GLU A 164 -2.54 -20.89 30.52
N SER A 165 -2.00 -19.69 30.72
CA SER A 165 -2.11 -19.00 32.02
C SER A 165 -1.79 -17.49 31.95
N SER A 166 -2.63 -16.68 31.30
CA SER A 166 -2.73 -15.22 31.60
C SER A 166 -3.83 -14.51 30.79
N SER A 167 -5.08 -14.79 31.17
CA SER A 167 -6.32 -14.42 30.46
C SER A 167 -6.73 -12.94 30.49
N GLN A 168 -5.86 -11.97 30.83
CA GLN A 168 -6.31 -10.57 31.02
C GLN A 168 -5.37 -9.47 30.52
N GLU A 169 -4.17 -9.78 30.03
CA GLU A 169 -3.24 -8.79 29.43
C GLU A 169 -3.29 -8.73 27.90
N GLN A 170 -4.37 -9.25 27.31
CA GLN A 170 -4.75 -8.98 25.92
C GLN A 170 -5.38 -7.57 25.78
N ARG A 171 -4.89 -6.60 26.57
CA ARG A 171 -5.32 -5.21 26.53
C ARG A 171 -4.46 -4.50 25.48
N GLN A 172 -5.08 -4.23 24.34
CA GLN A 172 -4.66 -3.19 23.39
C GLN A 172 -3.18 -3.28 23.02
N ARG A 173 -2.81 -4.32 22.26
CA ARG A 173 -1.55 -4.23 21.53
C ARG A 173 -1.65 -3.04 20.60
N THR A 174 -0.94 -1.97 20.94
CA THR A 174 -0.87 -0.73 20.18
C THR A 174 -0.37 -1.08 18.79
N GLU A 175 -1.22 -0.93 17.78
CA GLU A 175 -0.81 -1.04 16.39
C GLU A 175 0.31 -0.04 16.16
N GLU A 176 1.52 -0.54 15.87
CA GLU A 176 2.68 0.31 15.68
C GLU A 176 2.59 0.98 14.31
N VAL A 177 2.45 2.30 14.32
CA VAL A 177 2.28 3.12 13.12
C VAL A 177 3.47 4.02 12.89
N GLY A 178 3.77 4.31 11.63
CA GLY A 178 4.82 5.25 11.28
C GLY A 178 5.16 5.25 9.79
N TRP A 179 6.13 6.08 9.44
CA TRP A 179 6.65 6.27 8.10
C TRP A 179 7.79 5.30 7.80
N PHE A 180 7.80 4.78 6.58
CA PHE A 180 8.86 3.94 6.06
C PHE A 180 9.00 4.14 4.54
N PRO A 181 10.15 3.85 3.93
CA PRO A 181 10.31 3.94 2.47
C PRO A 181 9.41 2.92 1.76
N GLU A 182 8.72 3.33 0.69
CA GLU A 182 7.86 2.46 -0.12
C GLU A 182 8.64 1.27 -0.71
N ALA A 183 9.93 1.45 -0.99
CA ALA A 183 10.83 0.39 -1.44
C ALA A 183 11.04 -0.74 -0.41
N CYS A 184 10.57 -0.57 0.84
CA CYS A 184 10.63 -1.59 1.87
C CYS A 184 9.50 -2.62 1.81
N ILE A 185 8.49 -2.40 0.96
CA ILE A 185 7.37 -3.32 0.80
C ILE A 185 7.24 -3.78 -0.65
N MET A 186 6.65 -4.96 -0.86
CA MET A 186 6.32 -5.46 -2.20
C MET A 186 4.84 -5.29 -2.52
N GLU A 187 4.41 -5.84 -3.65
CA GLU A 187 3.00 -6.04 -3.97
C GLU A 187 2.21 -6.70 -2.83
N PRO A 188 0.92 -6.32 -2.65
CA PRO A 188 0.11 -6.90 -1.60
C PRO A 188 -0.12 -8.40 -1.86
N LEU A 189 -0.27 -9.14 -0.75
CA LEU A 189 -0.58 -10.57 -0.79
C LEU A 189 -1.90 -10.81 -1.55
N PRO A 190 -2.02 -11.91 -2.31
CA PRO A 190 -3.28 -12.25 -2.95
C PRO A 190 -4.36 -12.53 -1.89
N VAL A 191 -5.61 -12.22 -2.24
CA VAL A 191 -6.76 -12.63 -1.45
C VAL A 191 -6.95 -14.14 -1.63
N ALA A 192 -7.16 -14.86 -0.52
CA ALA A 192 -7.42 -16.31 -0.50
C ALA A 192 -8.87 -16.66 -0.84
#